data_AF-A0A2S6CZ70-F1
#
_entry.id   AF-A0A2S6CZ70-F1
#
_cell.length_a   1.000
_cell.length_b   1.000
_cell.length_c   1.000
_cell.angle_alpha   90.00
_cell.angle_beta   90.00
_cell.angle_gamma   90.00
#
_symmetry.space_group_name_H-M   'P 1'
#
loop_
_entity.id
_entity.type
_entity.pdbx_description
1 polymer ?
#
loop_
_entity_poly.entity_id
_entity_poly.type
_entity_poly.pdbx_seq_one_letter_code
_entity_poly.pdbx_strand_id
1 'polypeptide(L)'
;MVNQQQTNNSAQVQDLTEALTAARRMQQDWLNYGLNFVHIYVEDVESDWLETWGDDEISNPLFDAIKDFLVSDDEIAIKIRKYFPEASLFDLAVDLEECLRIARENDKASAVKNVLASDIDLDDLELLDLVNSFLAKL
;
A
#
# COMPACT_ATOMS: atom_id res chain seq x y z
N MET A 1 42.41 -28.53 -3.76
CA MET A 1 41.10 -27.90 -3.51
C MET A 1 41.00 -26.63 -4.34
N VAL A 2 40.63 -26.76 -5.62
CA VAL A 2 40.38 -25.66 -6.57
C VAL A 2 39.34 -26.23 -7.53
N ASN A 3 38.10 -25.71 -7.51
CA ASN A 3 37.14 -25.77 -8.64
C ASN A 3 35.76 -25.18 -8.35
N GLN A 4 35.43 -24.74 -7.13
CA GLN A 4 34.09 -24.19 -6.84
C GLN A 4 33.90 -22.72 -7.22
N GLN A 5 34.97 -21.96 -7.50
CA GLN A 5 34.88 -20.55 -7.88
C GLN A 5 34.70 -20.32 -9.39
N GLN A 6 35.03 -21.30 -10.25
CA GLN A 6 34.92 -21.12 -11.70
C GLN A 6 33.49 -21.27 -12.23
N THR A 7 32.63 -22.06 -11.57
CA THR A 7 31.26 -22.33 -12.03
C THR A 7 30.29 -21.17 -11.79
N ASN A 8 30.47 -20.38 -10.72
CA ASN A 8 29.60 -19.25 -10.41
C ASN A 8 29.85 -18.06 -11.36
N ASN A 9 31.11 -17.81 -11.72
CA ASN A 9 31.47 -16.77 -12.68
C ASN A 9 30.97 -17.08 -14.10
N SER A 10 31.01 -18.36 -14.52
CA SER A 10 30.49 -18.74 -15.84
C SER A 10 28.98 -18.57 -15.97
N ALA A 11 28.22 -18.84 -14.90
CA ALA A 11 26.76 -18.68 -14.89
C ALA A 11 26.36 -17.20 -14.97
N GLN A 12 27.00 -16.33 -14.19
CA GLN A 12 26.75 -14.88 -14.24
C GLN A 12 27.16 -14.25 -15.58
N VAL A 13 28.25 -14.75 -16.18
CA VAL A 13 28.67 -14.29 -17.51
C VAL A 13 27.69 -14.74 -18.59
N GLN A 14 27.11 -15.95 -18.47
CA GLN A 14 26.07 -16.42 -19.39
C GLN A 14 24.79 -15.58 -19.27
N ASP A 15 24.32 -15.35 -18.04
CA ASP A 15 23.14 -14.53 -17.75
C ASP A 15 23.29 -13.08 -18.23
N LEU A 16 24.48 -12.48 -18.01
CA LEU A 16 24.80 -11.15 -18.53
C LEU A 16 24.87 -11.13 -20.07
N THR A 17 25.41 -12.17 -20.69
CA THR A 17 25.49 -12.27 -22.16
C THR A 17 24.10 -12.44 -22.77
N GLU A 18 23.22 -13.16 -22.10
CA GLU A 18 21.82 -13.34 -22.47
C GLU A 18 21.05 -12.03 -22.37
N ALA A 19 21.13 -11.34 -21.23
CA ALA A 19 20.53 -10.02 -21.03
C ALA A 19 21.06 -8.97 -22.03
N LEU A 20 22.37 -8.99 -22.31
CA LEU A 20 22.97 -8.08 -23.29
C LEU A 20 22.51 -8.39 -24.73
N THR A 21 22.34 -9.67 -25.06
CA THR A 21 21.85 -10.09 -26.37
C THR A 21 20.39 -9.71 -26.56
N ALA A 22 19.57 -9.85 -25.51
CA ALA A 22 18.18 -9.41 -25.50
C ALA A 22 18.05 -7.89 -25.67
N ALA A 23 18.80 -7.11 -24.89
CA ALA A 23 18.81 -5.64 -24.99
C ALA A 23 19.26 -5.17 -26.38
N ARG A 24 20.25 -5.83 -26.99
CA ARG A 24 20.72 -5.50 -28.34
C ARG A 24 19.69 -5.82 -29.42
N ARG A 25 18.91 -6.89 -29.26
CA ARG A 25 17.78 -7.20 -30.16
C ARG A 25 16.69 -6.13 -30.04
N MET A 26 16.33 -5.74 -28.82
CA MET A 26 15.35 -4.67 -28.56
C MET A 26 15.75 -3.33 -29.22
N GLN A 27 17.03 -2.95 -29.13
CA GLN A 27 17.54 -1.76 -29.82
C GLN A 27 17.45 -1.87 -31.34
N GLN A 28 17.75 -3.05 -31.89
CA GLN A 28 17.71 -3.29 -33.33
C GLN A 28 16.27 -3.29 -33.87
N ASP A 29 15.33 -3.85 -33.10
CA ASP A 29 13.91 -3.88 -33.45
C ASP A 29 13.29 -2.49 -33.38
N TRP A 30 13.67 -1.68 -32.38
CA TRP A 30 13.30 -0.27 -32.28
C TRP A 30 13.77 0.55 -33.48
N LEU A 31 15.01 0.33 -33.95
CA LEU A 31 15.54 0.97 -35.15
C LEU A 31 14.84 0.51 -36.42
N ASN A 32 14.45 -0.76 -36.52
CA ASN A 32 13.90 -1.33 -37.74
C ASN A 32 12.43 -1.02 -37.96
N TYR A 33 11.59 -0.96 -36.91
CA TYR A 33 10.17 -0.67 -37.15
C TYR A 33 9.47 0.35 -36.22
N GLY A 34 10.25 1.18 -35.50
CA GLY A 34 9.75 2.31 -34.70
C GLY A 34 9.04 1.95 -33.37
N LEU A 35 8.01 2.71 -32.98
CA LEU A 35 7.32 2.63 -31.68
C LEU A 35 6.36 1.43 -31.54
N ASN A 36 6.44 0.45 -32.45
CA ASN A 36 5.48 -0.65 -32.59
C ASN A 36 6.03 -2.01 -32.10
N PHE A 37 6.88 -2.03 -31.06
CA PHE A 37 7.39 -3.28 -30.44
C PHE A 37 7.32 -3.29 -28.92
N VAL A 38 6.69 -2.30 -28.30
CA VAL A 38 6.57 -2.25 -26.83
C VAL A 38 5.81 -3.48 -26.30
N HIS A 39 5.05 -4.18 -27.14
CA HIS A 39 4.37 -5.43 -26.80
C HIS A 39 5.25 -6.69 -26.78
N ILE A 40 6.54 -6.64 -27.16
CA ILE A 40 7.39 -7.84 -27.24
C ILE A 40 8.18 -8.08 -25.93
N TYR A 41 8.31 -7.09 -25.06
CA TYR A 41 9.12 -7.17 -23.84
C TYR A 41 8.35 -6.88 -22.53
N VAL A 42 7.01 -6.95 -22.57
CA VAL A 42 6.20 -6.99 -21.34
C VAL A 42 5.94 -8.47 -21.00
N GLU A 43 6.91 -9.09 -20.34
CA GLU A 43 6.69 -10.26 -19.49
C GLU A 43 6.02 -9.70 -18.21
N ASP A 44 4.70 -9.54 -18.10
CA ASP A 44 3.76 -10.60 -17.79
C ASP A 44 2.32 -10.01 -17.90
N VAL A 45 1.74 -9.98 -19.11
CA VAL A 45 0.34 -9.52 -19.32
C VAL A 45 -0.66 -10.69 -19.19
N GLU A 46 -0.16 -11.92 -19.04
CA GLU A 46 -0.98 -13.12 -18.81
C GLU A 46 -1.26 -13.38 -17.33
N SER A 47 -0.66 -12.61 -16.42
CA SER A 47 -1.09 -12.62 -15.04
C SER A 47 -2.41 -11.85 -14.95
N ASP A 48 -3.38 -12.39 -14.22
CA ASP A 48 -4.76 -11.90 -14.07
C ASP A 48 -4.88 -10.48 -13.49
N TRP A 49 -3.81 -9.68 -13.50
CA TRP A 49 -3.76 -8.25 -13.23
C TRP A 49 -5.03 -7.55 -13.74
N LEU A 50 -5.37 -7.59 -15.03
CA LEU A 50 -6.52 -6.79 -15.51
C LEU A 50 -7.86 -7.28 -14.95
N GLU A 51 -7.99 -8.57 -14.65
CA GLU A 51 -9.16 -9.18 -14.02
C GLU A 51 -9.20 -8.89 -12.51
N THR A 52 -8.03 -8.73 -11.87
CA THR A 52 -7.87 -8.48 -10.44
C THR A 52 -7.76 -6.98 -10.12
N TRP A 53 -7.73 -6.11 -11.13
CA TRP A 53 -7.58 -4.66 -10.99
C TRP A 53 -8.79 -3.95 -10.38
N GLY A 54 -9.86 -4.70 -10.09
CA GLY A 54 -10.95 -4.30 -9.21
C GLY A 54 -11.23 -5.29 -8.07
N ASP A 55 -10.47 -6.38 -7.93
CA ASP A 55 -10.64 -7.34 -6.82
C ASP A 55 -9.90 -6.89 -5.55
N ASP A 56 -8.91 -5.99 -5.68
CA ASP A 56 -8.45 -5.16 -4.56
C ASP A 56 -9.50 -4.09 -4.15
N GLU A 57 -10.68 -4.04 -4.82
CA GLU A 57 -11.69 -2.98 -4.70
C GLU A 57 -13.11 -3.46 -4.31
N ILE A 58 -13.29 -4.66 -3.74
CA ILE A 58 -14.65 -5.12 -3.33
C ILE A 58 -14.89 -5.18 -1.81
N SER A 59 -13.84 -5.24 -0.98
CA SER A 59 -13.96 -4.91 0.45
C SER A 59 -12.55 -4.77 1.01
N ASN A 60 -12.14 -3.56 1.36
CA ASN A 60 -11.10 -3.43 2.38
C ASN A 60 -11.82 -3.68 3.71
N PRO A 61 -11.73 -4.88 4.32
CA PRO A 61 -12.49 -5.20 5.52
C PRO A 61 -12.15 -4.25 6.67
N LEU A 62 -10.93 -3.71 6.65
CA LEU A 62 -10.47 -2.68 7.56
C LEU A 62 -11.19 -1.34 7.33
N PHE A 63 -11.30 -0.89 6.07
CA PHE A 63 -12.02 0.33 5.72
C PHE A 63 -13.50 0.23 6.09
N ASP A 64 -14.13 -0.91 5.77
CA ASP A 64 -15.53 -1.15 6.11
C ASP A 64 -15.74 -1.22 7.63
N ALA A 65 -14.83 -1.85 8.39
CA ALA A 65 -14.89 -1.86 9.85
C ALA A 65 -14.74 -0.46 10.45
N ILE A 66 -13.83 0.38 9.94
CA ILE A 66 -13.65 1.76 10.38
C ILE A 66 -14.89 2.59 10.07
N LYS A 67 -15.42 2.47 8.85
CA LYS A 67 -16.63 3.18 8.41
C LYS A 67 -17.84 2.79 9.26
N ASP A 68 -18.06 1.49 9.47
CA ASP A 68 -19.16 0.98 10.29
C ASP A 68 -19.02 1.43 11.75
N PHE A 69 -17.79 1.43 12.29
CA PHE A 69 -17.51 1.96 13.62
C PHE A 69 -17.84 3.45 13.72
N LEU A 70 -17.37 4.28 12.78
CA LEU A 70 -17.58 5.74 12.79
C LEU A 70 -19.07 6.11 12.68
N VAL A 71 -19.87 5.29 12.01
CA VAL A 71 -21.33 5.48 11.89
C VAL A 71 -22.08 4.89 13.10
N SER A 72 -21.48 3.98 13.86
CA SER A 72 -22.11 3.31 15.02
C SER A 72 -22.41 4.25 16.19
N ASP A 73 -23.37 3.87 17.04
CA ASP A 73 -23.71 4.61 18.27
C ASP A 73 -22.71 4.38 19.44
N ASP A 74 -21.49 3.90 19.17
CA ASP A 74 -20.47 3.78 20.20
C ASP A 74 -20.09 5.17 20.75
N GLU A 75 -19.90 5.27 22.07
CA GLU A 75 -19.54 6.55 22.73
C GLU A 75 -18.27 7.18 22.14
N ILE A 76 -17.34 6.36 21.66
CA ILE A 76 -16.09 6.80 21.04
C ILE A 76 -16.37 7.36 19.64
N ALA A 77 -17.19 6.67 18.84
CA ALA A 77 -17.60 7.14 17.51
C ALA A 77 -18.44 8.43 17.59
N ILE A 78 -19.33 8.53 18.58
CA ILE A 78 -20.10 9.75 18.86
C ILE A 78 -19.16 10.90 19.26
N LYS A 79 -18.13 10.63 20.08
CA LYS A 79 -17.10 11.63 20.41
C LYS A 79 -16.36 12.09 19.17
N ILE A 80 -15.88 11.17 18.32
CA ILE A 80 -15.17 11.51 17.08
C ILE A 80 -16.06 12.38 16.18
N ARG A 81 -17.32 12.00 15.95
CA ARG A 81 -18.28 12.79 15.16
C ARG A 81 -18.63 14.16 15.73
N LYS A 82 -18.40 14.38 17.03
CA LYS A 82 -18.57 15.70 17.63
C LYS A 82 -17.46 16.66 17.21
N TYR A 83 -16.26 16.15 16.99
CA TYR A 83 -15.09 16.94 16.58
C TYR A 83 -14.94 17.01 15.06
N PHE A 84 -15.36 15.97 14.34
CA PHE A 84 -15.31 15.94 12.88
C PHE A 84 -16.71 16.13 12.27
N PRO A 85 -16.92 17.14 11.41
CA PRO A 85 -18.18 17.30 10.68
C PRO A 85 -18.45 16.09 9.77
N GLU A 86 -19.72 15.75 9.52
CA GLU A 86 -20.05 14.55 8.72
C GLU A 86 -19.43 14.53 7.32
N ALA A 87 -19.17 15.70 6.74
CA ALA A 87 -18.53 15.83 5.43
C ALA A 87 -17.07 15.31 5.41
N SER A 88 -16.38 15.29 6.55
CA SER A 88 -14.98 14.86 6.65
C SER A 88 -14.81 13.47 7.28
N LEU A 89 -15.90 12.79 7.66
CA LEU A 89 -15.82 11.44 8.26
C LEU A 89 -15.30 10.40 7.28
N PHE A 90 -15.60 10.58 5.99
CA PHE A 90 -15.10 9.70 4.94
C PHE A 90 -13.59 9.89 4.74
N ASP A 91 -13.13 11.14 4.64
CA ASP A 91 -11.70 11.46 4.53
C ASP A 91 -10.94 10.94 5.76
N LEU A 92 -11.51 11.12 6.96
CA LEU A 92 -10.98 10.55 8.20
C LEU A 92 -10.89 9.02 8.14
N ALA A 93 -11.90 8.33 7.61
CA ALA A 93 -11.87 6.87 7.48
C ALA A 93 -10.75 6.40 6.54
N VAL A 94 -10.50 7.14 5.45
CA VAL A 94 -9.42 6.87 4.51
C VAL A 94 -8.05 7.07 5.19
N ASP A 95 -7.86 8.20 5.86
CA ASP A 95 -6.60 8.52 6.55
C ASP A 95 -6.30 7.51 7.68
N LEU A 96 -7.33 7.06 8.40
CA LEU A 96 -7.20 6.04 9.44
C LEU A 96 -6.88 4.66 8.86
N GLU A 97 -7.51 4.26 7.76
CA GLU A 97 -7.21 3.01 7.07
C GLU A 97 -5.78 2.97 6.58
N GLU A 98 -5.34 4.05 5.92
CA GLU A 98 -3.97 4.16 5.41
C GLU A 98 -2.94 4.08 6.56
N CYS A 99 -3.21 4.78 7.67
CA CYS A 99 -2.36 4.74 8.86
C CYS A 99 -2.28 3.34 9.48
N LEU A 100 -3.41 2.63 9.58
CA LEU A 100 -3.45 1.30 10.18
C LEU A 100 -2.83 0.23 9.29
N ARG A 101 -2.86 0.44 7.97
CA ARG A 101 -2.24 -0.44 6.97
C ARG A 101 -0.72 -0.27 6.93
N ILE A 102 -0.23 0.98 7.00
CA ILE A 102 1.20 1.29 6.85
C ILE A 102 1.97 1.17 8.19
N ALA A 103 1.33 1.52 9.31
CA ALA A 103 2.01 1.56 10.60
C ALA A 103 2.28 0.15 11.17
N ARG A 104 3.49 0.00 11.73
CA ARG A 104 3.84 -1.17 12.55
C ARG A 104 2.98 -1.19 13.82
N GLU A 105 2.70 -2.37 14.38
CA GLU A 105 1.81 -2.52 15.55
C GLU A 105 2.12 -1.56 16.71
N ASN A 106 3.40 -1.32 16.99
CA ASN A 106 3.83 -0.41 18.06
C ASN A 106 3.66 1.08 17.74
N ASP A 107 3.55 1.42 16.46
CA ASP A 107 3.47 2.80 15.96
C ASP A 107 2.04 3.18 15.54
N LYS A 108 1.10 2.23 15.49
CA LYS A 108 -0.31 2.45 15.11
C LYS A 108 -0.97 3.53 15.96
N ALA A 109 -0.77 3.49 17.28
CA ALA A 109 -1.33 4.50 18.19
C ALA A 109 -0.79 5.91 17.87
N SER A 110 0.49 6.04 17.57
CA SER A 110 1.09 7.33 17.19
C SER A 110 0.59 7.82 15.83
N ALA A 111 0.39 6.93 14.87
CA ALA A 111 -0.16 7.27 13.56
C ALA A 111 -1.62 7.75 13.67
N VAL A 112 -2.47 6.99 14.35
CA VAL A 112 -3.87 7.36 14.61
C VAL A 112 -3.95 8.66 15.44
N LYS A 113 -3.06 8.83 16.43
CA LYS A 113 -2.97 10.08 17.19
C LYS A 113 -2.70 11.27 16.27
N ASN A 114 -1.78 11.16 15.32
CA ASN A 114 -1.45 12.27 14.42
C ASN A 114 -2.63 12.64 13.49
N VAL A 115 -3.38 11.64 13.03
CA VAL A 115 -4.60 11.86 12.22
C VAL A 115 -5.71 12.52 13.06
N LEU A 116 -5.87 12.12 14.32
CA LEU A 116 -6.88 12.73 15.20
C LEU A 116 -6.43 14.09 15.76
N ALA A 117 -5.14 14.34 15.91
CA ALA A 117 -4.59 15.59 16.40
C ALA A 117 -4.62 16.73 15.35
N SER A 118 -4.74 16.42 14.06
CA SER A 118 -4.72 17.44 13.00
C SER A 118 -5.87 18.42 13.12
N ASP A 119 -7.04 17.92 13.54
CA ASP A 119 -8.30 18.68 13.53
C ASP A 119 -8.92 18.86 14.92
N ILE A 120 -8.32 18.27 15.96
CA ILE A 120 -8.87 18.30 17.32
C ILE A 120 -7.93 19.02 18.29
N ASP A 121 -8.44 20.07 18.94
CA ASP A 121 -7.78 20.76 20.06
C ASP A 121 -8.16 20.06 21.38
N LEU A 122 -7.61 18.86 21.59
CA LEU A 122 -7.75 18.07 22.83
C LEU A 122 -6.43 18.02 23.59
N ASP A 123 -6.53 17.92 24.91
CA ASP A 123 -5.36 17.64 25.75
C ASP A 123 -4.74 16.30 25.36
N ASP A 124 -3.40 16.26 25.33
CA ASP A 124 -2.61 15.11 24.86
C ASP A 124 -2.99 13.78 25.54
N LEU A 125 -3.42 13.84 26.80
CA LEU A 125 -3.85 12.67 27.58
C LEU A 125 -5.24 12.18 27.15
N GLU A 126 -6.20 13.09 26.95
CA GLU A 126 -7.54 12.75 26.50
C GLU A 126 -7.52 12.19 25.08
N LEU A 127 -6.65 12.74 24.23
CA LEU A 127 -6.42 12.24 22.88
C LEU A 127 -5.82 10.83 22.90
N LEU A 128 -4.86 10.56 23.78
CA LEU A 128 -4.26 9.23 23.90
C LEU A 128 -5.28 8.17 24.36
N ASP A 129 -6.14 8.52 25.31
CA ASP A 129 -7.23 7.65 25.76
C ASP A 129 -8.26 7.39 24.64
N LEU A 130 -8.56 8.41 23.83
CA LEU A 130 -9.44 8.26 22.67
C LEU A 130 -8.83 7.31 21.62
N VAL A 131 -7.54 7.47 21.31
CA VAL A 131 -6.82 6.60 20.36
C VAL A 131 -6.78 5.15 20.84
N ASN A 132 -6.43 4.92 22.10
CA ASN A 132 -6.34 3.56 22.65
C ASN A 132 -7.71 2.88 22.71
N SER A 133 -8.76 3.64 23.07
CA SER A 133 -10.11 3.11 23.10
C SER A 133 -10.66 2.83 21.70
N PHE A 134 -10.33 3.65 20.70
CA PHE A 134 -10.62 3.39 19.29
C PHE A 134 -9.93 2.12 18.80
N LEU A 135 -8.62 1.98 19.03
CA LEU A 135 -7.86 0.80 18.62
C LEU A 135 -8.30 -0.49 19.32
N ALA A 136 -8.85 -0.40 20.53
CA ALA A 136 -9.39 -1.56 21.25
C ALA A 136 -10.76 -2.02 20.72
N LYS A 137 -11.43 -1.19 19.92
CA LYS A 137 -12.77 -1.43 19.36
C LYS A 137 -12.75 -1.88 17.90
N LEU A 138 -11.63 -1.64 17.23
CA LEU A 138 -11.35 -2.05 15.85
C LEU A 138 -10.74 -3.45 15.80
#